data_AF-A0A3A8ZZP3-F1
#
_entry.id   AF-A0A3A8ZZP3-F1
#
_cell.length_a   1.000
_cell.length_b   1.000
_cell.length_c   1.000
_cell.angle_alpha   90.00
_cell.angle_beta   90.00
_cell.angle_gamma   90.00
#
_symmetry.space_group_name_H-M   'P 1'
#
loop_
_entity.id
_entity.type
_entity.pdbx_description
1 polymer ?
#
loop_
_entity_poly.entity_id
_entity_poly.type
_entity_poly.pdbx_seq_one_letter_code
_entity_poly.pdbx_strand_id
1 'polypeptide(L)' 'MYEVLGHGRKIKNITSEVYEELIKLFEGKIERIILYGSYARGDFNLESDVDIMILLSCDGNNAKTKRNQ' A
#
# COMPACT_ATOMS: atom_id res chain seq x y z
N MET A 1 -4.44 -16.91 11.28
CA MET A 1 -3.89 -16.00 12.30
C MET A 1 -2.38 -16.19 12.31
N TYR A 2 -1.59 -15.16 12.02
CA TYR A 2 -0.12 -15.26 12.04
C TYR A 2 0.42 -14.29 13.09
N GLU A 3 0.86 -14.85 14.22
CA GLU A 3 1.71 -14.17 15.20
C GLU A 3 3.11 -14.01 14.60
N VAL A 4 3.61 -12.76 14.55
CA VAL A 4 4.98 -12.46 14.12
C VAL A 4 5.61 -11.52 15.15
N LEU A 5 6.71 -12.00 15.71
CA LEU A 5 7.51 -11.43 16.77
C LEU A 5 8.08 -10.04 16.42
N GLY A 6 8.01 -9.13 17.41
CA GLY A 6 9.02 -8.09 17.65
C GLY A 6 9.05 -6.85 16.74
N HIS A 7 9.30 -7.00 15.44
CA HIS A 7 9.61 -5.87 14.54
C HIS A 7 8.59 -5.69 13.40
N GLY A 8 7.81 -6.73 13.06
CA GLY A 8 6.78 -6.67 12.03
C GLY A 8 5.54 -5.83 12.41
N ARG A 9 5.41 -5.39 13.68
CA ARG A 9 4.26 -4.61 14.14
C ARG A 9 4.18 -3.21 13.51
N LYS A 10 5.31 -2.52 13.30
CA LYS A 10 5.28 -1.15 12.74
C LYS A 10 4.92 -1.11 11.26
N ILE A 11 5.50 -1.97 10.43
CA ILE A 11 5.16 -2.03 9.00
C ILE A 11 3.74 -2.54 8.80
N LYS A 12 3.29 -3.56 9.54
CA LYS A 12 1.88 -4.01 9.49
C LYS A 12 0.92 -2.85 9.75
N ASN A 13 1.23 -2.00 10.72
CA ASN A 13 0.41 -0.83 11.02
C ASN A 13 0.39 0.15 9.84
N ILE A 14 1.55 0.51 9.27
CA ILE A 14 1.62 1.44 8.12
C ILE A 14 0.85 0.88 6.91
N THR A 15 1.05 -0.39 6.55
CA THR A 15 0.32 -0.98 5.41
C THR A 15 -1.19 -1.05 5.64
N SER A 16 -1.63 -1.27 6.89
CA SER A 16 -3.06 -1.32 7.23
C SER A 16 -3.67 0.07 7.25
N GLU A 17 -2.99 1.06 7.83
CA GLU A 17 -3.41 2.46 7.82
C GLU A 17 -3.52 3.00 6.39
N VAL A 18 -2.52 2.73 5.55
CA VAL A 18 -2.55 3.08 4.13
C VAL A 18 -3.72 2.39 3.44
N TYR A 19 -3.95 1.10 3.68
CA TYR A 19 -5.07 0.36 3.12
C TYR A 19 -6.43 0.97 3.48
N GLU A 20 -6.64 1.28 4.76
CA GLU A 20 -7.90 1.86 5.26
C GLU A 20 -8.18 3.24 4.66
N GLU A 21 -7.16 4.11 4.61
CA GLU A 21 -7.30 5.45 4.01
C GLU A 21 -7.55 5.39 2.50
N LEU A 22 -6.92 4.45 1.80
CA LEU A 22 -7.17 4.24 0.37
C LEU A 22 -8.60 3.77 0.09
N ILE A 23 -9.14 2.85 0.90
CA ILE A 23 -10.54 2.41 0.74
C ILE A 23 -11.49 3.60 0.90
N LYS A 24 -11.25 4.46 1.90
CA LYS A 24 -12.07 5.66 2.13
C LYS A 24 -11.95 6.63 0.95
N LEU A 25 -10.75 6.89 0.46
CA LEU A 25 -10.49 7.84 -0.62
C LEU A 25 -11.08 7.40 -1.97
N PHE A 26 -11.02 6.10 -2.26
CA PHE A 26 -11.43 5.55 -3.55
C PHE A 26 -12.83 4.92 -3.52
N GLU A 27 -13.59 5.08 -2.44
CA GLU A 27 -14.99 4.65 -2.31
C GLU A 27 -15.23 3.19 -2.75
N GLY A 28 -14.29 2.30 -2.43
CA GLY A 28 -14.39 0.88 -2.82
C GLY A 28 -14.06 0.56 -4.27
N LYS A 29 -13.47 1.49 -5.04
CA LYS A 29 -13.00 1.26 -6.42
C LYS A 29 -11.63 0.58 -6.51
N ILE A 30 -11.10 0.07 -5.40
CA ILE A 30 -9.81 -0.63 -5.38
C ILE A 30 -10.02 -2.07 -5.83
N GLU A 31 -9.44 -2.43 -6.97
CA GLU A 31 -9.44 -3.81 -7.47
C GLU A 31 -8.33 -4.64 -6.83
N ARG A 32 -7.15 -4.02 -6.63
CA ARG A 32 -5.98 -4.72 -6.11
C ARG A 32 -4.99 -3.78 -5.46
N ILE A 33 -4.30 -4.29 -4.45
CA ILE A 33 -3.12 -3.65 -3.86
C ILE A 33 -1.98 -4.65 -3.96
N ILE A 34 -0.85 -4.19 -4.49
CA ILE A 34 0.32 -5.01 -4.76
C ILE A 34 1.52 -4.37 -4.06
N LEU A 35 2.18 -5.14 -3.21
CA LEU A 35 3.45 -4.77 -2.61
C LEU A 35 4.58 -5.07 -3.59
N TYR A 36 5.46 -4.09 -3.78
CA TYR A 36 6.63 -4.19 -4.63
C TYR A 36 7.91 -3.95 -3.83
N GLY A 37 9.05 -3.87 -4.53
CA GLY A 37 10.31 -3.48 -3.92
C GLY A 37 10.93 -4.56 -3.03
N SER A 38 11.84 -4.12 -2.18
CA SER A 38 12.63 -5.01 -1.32
C SER A 38 11.76 -5.72 -0.26
N TYR A 39 10.65 -5.11 0.13
CA TYR A 39 9.66 -5.73 1.01
C TYR A 39 8.96 -6.92 0.35
N ALA A 40 8.66 -6.86 -0.95
CA ALA A 40 8.08 -7.98 -1.68
C ALA A 40 9.09 -9.11 -1.92
N ARG A 41 10.37 -8.77 -2.15
CA ARG A 41 11.44 -9.75 -2.34
C ARG A 41 11.93 -10.38 -1.03
N GLY A 42 11.70 -9.72 0.10
CA GLY A 42 12.18 -10.14 1.41
C GLY A 42 13.64 -9.78 1.69
N ASP A 43 14.24 -8.91 0.88
CA ASP A 43 15.63 -8.41 1.02
C ASP A 43 15.68 -6.94 1.53
N PHE A 44 14.61 -6.48 2.19
CA PHE A 44 14.53 -5.13 2.76
C PHE A 44 15.46 -4.94 3.96
N ASN A 45 15.92 -3.71 4.12
CA ASN A 45 16.71 -3.25 5.25
C ASN A 45 16.00 -2.08 5.96
N LEU A 46 16.61 -1.55 7.02
CA LEU A 46 16.00 -0.50 7.85
C LEU A 46 15.81 0.84 7.11
N GLU A 47 16.58 1.07 6.05
CA GLU A 47 16.51 2.27 5.21
C GLU A 47 15.64 2.06 3.95
N SER A 48 15.03 0.88 3.80
CA SER A 48 14.24 0.56 2.62
C SER A 48 12.90 1.26 2.63
N ASP A 49 12.57 1.89 1.50
CA ASP A 49 11.23 2.40 1.21
C ASP A 49 10.21 1.26 1.07
N VAL A 50 8.92 1.62 1.15
CA VAL A 50 7.80 0.70 0.96
C VAL A 50 7.07 1.05 -0.34
N ASP A 51 7.29 0.23 -1.38
CA ASP A 51 6.66 0.42 -2.70
C ASP A 51 5.29 -0.27 -2.77
N ILE A 52 4.22 0.49 -3.00
CA ILE A 52 2.85 -0.02 -3.12
C ILE A 52 2.23 0.45 -4.43
N MET A 53 1.71 -0.49 -5.22
CA MET A 53 0.89 -0.21 -6.40
C MET A 53 -0.57 -0.51 -6.11
N ILE A 54 -1.46 0.40 -6.50
CA ILE A 54 -2.91 0.29 -6.30
C ILE A 54 -3.57 0.28 -7.66
N LEU A 55 -4.32 -0.78 -7.95
CA LEU A 55 -5.14 -0.90 -9.15
C LEU A 55 -6.56 -0.44 -8.80
N LEU A 56 -7.04 0.56 -9.55
CA LEU A 56 -8.37 1.15 -9.37
C LEU A 56 -9.22 0.82 -10.59
N SER A 57 -10.48 0.44 -10.35
CA SER A 57 -11.52 0.41 -11.37
C SER A 57 -12.00 1.84 -11.61
N CYS A 58 -11.59 2.44 -12.72
CA CYS A 58 -12.05 3.76 -13.12
C CYS A 58 -12.44 3.81 -14.58
N ASP A 59 -13.60 4.40 -14.87
CA ASP A 59 -13.97 4.78 -16.23
C ASP A 59 -12.95 5.82 -16.72
N GLY A 60 -12.39 5.61 -17.93
CA GLY A 60 -11.13 6.17 -18.44
C GLY A 60 -10.94 7.70 -18.44
N ASN A 61 -11.87 8.46 -17.88
CA ASN A 61 -11.85 9.92 -17.78
C ASN A 61 -11.39 10.45 -16.41
N ASN A 62 -11.11 9.59 -15.43
CA ASN A 62 -10.94 9.99 -14.02
C ASN A 62 -9.53 9.80 -13.42
N ALA A 63 -8.52 9.42 -14.22
CA ALA A 63 -7.13 9.35 -13.76
C ALA A 63 -6.53 10.76 -13.59
N LYS A 64 -7.01 11.52 -12.59
CA LYS A 64 -6.45 12.82 -12.24
C LYS A 64 -5.17 12.62 -11.45
N THR A 65 -4.04 12.96 -12.06
CA THR A 65 -2.75 13.05 -11.37
C THR A 65 -2.82 14.20 -10.36
N LYS A 66 -3.02 13.91 -9.07
CA LYS A 66 -2.75 14.85 -7.99
C LYS A 66 -1.31 14.67 -7.53
N ARG A 67 -0.43 15.56 -7.98
CA ARG A 67 0.91 15.73 -7.40
C ARG A 67 0.77 16.73 -6.26
N ASN A 68 0.88 16.27 -5.02
CA ASN A 68 1.15 17.18 -3.91
C ASN A 68 2.66 17.46 -3.95
N GLN A 69 3.01 18.65 -4.43
CA GLN A 69 4.34 19.25 -4.23
C GLN A 69 4.40 19.89 -2.85
#